data_AF-A0A7J7Q639-F1
#
_entry.id   AF-A0A7J7Q639-F1
#
_cell.length_a   1.000
_cell.length_b   1.000
_cell.length_c   1.000
_cell.angle_alpha   90.00
_cell.angle_beta   90.00
_cell.angle_gamma   90.00
#
_symmetry.space_group_name_H-M   'P 1'
#
loop_
_entity.id
_entity.type
_entity.pdbx_description
1 polymer ?
#
loop_
_entity_poly.entity_id
_entity_poly.type
_entity_poly.pdbx_seq_one_letter_code
_entity_poly.pdbx_strand_id
1 'polypeptide(L)'
;GSSRDGSSPVGVPAAAAADAAAGLLGELRHFDAAANEEPVRLCEHGQLEAACLLCICQRFLAATAGSCSHLAAGSGTKGGLLSSSSSAGAGPVPSSPVSSSSHAMPSAAGLATVAVAACANEAVQYRQFLSISELARNRLEAENATLQQHVADMQRQVDQQQQQLRVLQANPAALSACSIQELTALEGTLETSTKAVRQVVLQRSIAEYQAQASAESQRCAVCMEAPRRLAFQCGHQTCNNCGDKITSCPFCRQDITAKIRLFE
;
A
#
# COMPACT_ATOMS: atom_id res chain seq x y z
N GLY A 1 16.31 -27.59 33.68
CA GLY A 1 15.11 -27.47 32.83
C GLY A 1 15.00 -26.03 32.43
N SER A 2 15.11 -25.67 31.15
CA SER A 2 14.07 -25.80 30.12
C SER A 2 12.87 -24.93 30.52
N SER A 3 12.50 -23.85 29.84
CA SER A 3 12.20 -23.81 28.41
C SER A 3 12.39 -22.41 27.80
N ARG A 4 12.91 -22.37 26.57
CA ARG A 4 12.90 -21.23 25.66
C ARG A 4 11.82 -21.51 24.63
N ASP A 5 10.79 -20.66 24.55
CA ASP A 5 9.87 -20.66 23.41
C ASP A 5 10.45 -19.75 22.32
N GLY A 6 11.04 -20.40 21.31
CA GLY A 6 11.51 -19.78 20.08
C GLY A 6 10.45 -19.95 19.00
N SER A 7 9.67 -18.90 18.76
CA SER A 7 8.83 -18.80 17.55
C SER A 7 9.67 -18.20 16.42
N SER A 8 10.06 -19.04 15.46
CA SER A 8 10.68 -18.62 14.20
C SER A 8 9.61 -18.05 13.26
N PRO A 9 9.85 -16.93 12.53
CA PRO A 9 9.00 -16.55 11.43
C PRO A 9 9.35 -17.41 10.20
N VAL A 10 8.34 -18.10 9.68
CA VAL A 10 8.37 -18.88 8.46
C VAL A 10 8.71 -17.95 7.28
N GLY A 11 9.78 -18.29 6.56
CA GLY A 11 10.19 -17.59 5.35
C GLY A 11 9.14 -17.71 4.24
N VAL A 12 8.64 -16.57 3.79
CA VAL A 12 7.82 -16.47 2.58
C VAL A 12 8.77 -16.53 1.37
N PRO A 13 8.50 -17.37 0.35
CA PRO A 13 9.37 -17.47 -0.82
C PRO A 13 9.35 -16.17 -1.63
N ALA A 14 10.52 -15.72 -2.09
CA ALA A 14 10.72 -14.47 -2.84
C ALA A 14 9.87 -14.33 -4.12
N ALA A 15 9.28 -15.42 -4.62
CA ALA A 15 8.32 -15.40 -5.72
C ALA A 15 6.94 -14.82 -5.31
N ALA A 16 6.51 -15.04 -4.06
CA ALA A 16 5.23 -14.51 -3.55
C ALA A 16 5.27 -12.99 -3.29
N ALA A 17 6.47 -12.41 -3.09
CA ALA A 17 6.63 -10.97 -2.93
C ALA A 17 6.52 -10.20 -4.26
N ALA A 18 6.87 -10.85 -5.39
CA ALA A 18 6.71 -10.26 -6.72
C ALA A 18 5.24 -10.28 -7.18
N ASP A 19 4.49 -11.35 -6.86
CA ASP A 19 3.05 -11.44 -7.14
C ASP A 19 2.21 -10.50 -6.23
N ALA A 20 2.63 -10.30 -4.98
CA ALA A 20 2.00 -9.31 -4.10
C ALA A 20 2.22 -7.86 -4.56
N ALA A 21 3.40 -7.56 -5.15
CA ALA A 21 3.68 -6.25 -5.75
C ALA A 21 2.90 -6.01 -7.05
N ALA A 22 2.62 -7.07 -7.83
CA ALA A 22 1.75 -7.00 -8.99
C ALA A 22 0.26 -6.83 -8.61
N GLY A 23 -0.17 -7.44 -7.50
CA GLY A 23 -1.50 -7.24 -6.92
C GLY A 23 -1.73 -5.81 -6.43
N LEU A 24 -0.75 -5.21 -5.74
CA LEU A 24 -0.83 -3.83 -5.22
C LEU A 24 -0.77 -2.77 -6.33
N LEU A 25 -0.12 -3.06 -7.46
CA LEU A 25 -0.15 -2.20 -8.67
C LEU A 25 -1.42 -2.40 -9.51
N GLY A 26 -2.13 -3.52 -9.33
CA GLY A 26 -3.45 -3.79 -9.94
C GLY A 26 -4.61 -3.15 -9.17
N GLU A 27 -4.52 -3.08 -7.84
CA GLU A 27 -5.54 -2.43 -6.98
C GLU A 27 -5.55 -0.90 -7.10
N LEU A 28 -4.42 -0.30 -7.52
CA LEU A 28 -4.36 1.13 -7.86
C LEU A 28 -4.97 1.47 -9.25
N ARG A 29 -5.39 0.46 -10.03
CA ARG A 29 -6.04 0.67 -11.34
C ARG A 29 -7.51 0.24 -11.38
N HIS A 30 -8.07 -0.22 -10.26
CA HIS A 30 -9.47 -0.66 -10.16
C HIS A 30 -10.35 0.22 -9.25
N PHE A 31 -9.84 1.35 -8.77
CA PHE A 31 -10.61 2.33 -8.01
C PHE A 31 -11.23 3.47 -8.86
N ASP A 32 -11.34 3.27 -10.17
CA ASP A 32 -11.85 4.28 -11.12
C ASP A 32 -13.29 4.05 -11.61
N ALA A 33 -14.11 3.29 -10.86
CA ALA A 33 -15.50 3.07 -11.25
C ALA A 33 -16.41 2.82 -10.05
N ALA A 34 -16.84 3.89 -9.38
CA ALA A 34 -18.16 4.06 -8.73
C ALA A 34 -18.14 5.02 -7.51
N ALA A 35 -17.42 6.14 -7.59
CA ALA A 35 -17.79 7.30 -6.79
C ALA A 35 -18.69 8.20 -7.66
N ASN A 36 -19.84 8.62 -7.14
CA ASN A 36 -20.63 9.72 -7.69
C ASN A 36 -19.80 11.01 -7.61
N GLU A 37 -18.79 11.13 -8.45
CA GLU A 37 -18.00 12.35 -8.60
C GLU A 37 -18.82 13.36 -9.40
N GLU A 38 -19.64 14.12 -8.68
CA GLU A 38 -19.97 15.47 -9.13
C GLU A 38 -18.64 16.16 -9.47
N PRO A 39 -18.44 16.63 -10.72
CA PRO A 39 -17.14 17.14 -11.15
C PRO A 39 -16.73 18.27 -10.23
N VAL A 40 -15.57 18.09 -9.58
CA VAL A 40 -14.89 19.13 -8.79
C VAL A 40 -14.61 20.31 -9.73
N ARG A 41 -15.56 21.25 -9.78
CA ARG A 41 -15.40 22.46 -10.58
C ARG A 41 -14.45 23.39 -9.84
N LEU A 42 -13.25 23.52 -10.38
CA LEU A 42 -12.31 24.56 -9.99
C LEU A 42 -12.74 25.84 -10.72
N CYS A 43 -12.84 26.93 -9.98
CA CYS A 43 -13.02 28.24 -10.59
C CYS A 43 -11.75 28.69 -11.33
N GLU A 44 -11.84 29.77 -12.10
CA GLU A 44 -10.69 30.37 -12.80
C GLU A 44 -9.55 30.83 -11.87
N HIS A 45 -9.79 30.85 -10.56
CA HIS A 45 -8.79 31.13 -9.52
C HIS A 45 -8.11 29.86 -8.95
N GLY A 46 -8.37 28.68 -9.53
CA GLY A 46 -7.71 27.42 -9.17
C GLY A 46 -8.15 26.80 -7.84
N GLN A 47 -9.27 27.28 -7.27
CA GLN A 47 -9.90 26.72 -6.07
C GLN A 47 -11.24 26.08 -6.40
N LEU A 48 -11.69 25.13 -5.57
CA LEU A 48 -13.06 24.61 -5.64
C LEU A 48 -14.06 25.77 -5.71
N GLU A 49 -14.99 25.78 -6.66
CA GLU A 49 -15.96 26.88 -6.87
C GLU A 49 -16.73 27.24 -5.60
N ALA A 50 -17.03 26.24 -4.76
CA ALA A 50 -17.72 26.41 -3.47
C ALA A 50 -16.81 26.91 -2.32
N ALA A 51 -15.49 26.91 -2.50
CA ALA A 51 -14.50 27.32 -1.50
C ALA A 51 -13.73 28.59 -1.89
N CYS A 52 -13.89 29.08 -3.14
CA CYS A 52 -13.20 30.28 -3.60
C CYS A 52 -13.86 31.55 -3.07
N LEU A 53 -13.16 32.24 -2.16
CA LEU A 53 -13.62 33.52 -1.58
C LEU A 53 -13.96 34.56 -2.66
N LEU A 54 -13.21 34.65 -3.75
CA LEU A 54 -13.51 35.58 -4.85
C LEU A 54 -14.82 35.23 -5.57
N CYS A 55 -15.01 33.97 -5.95
CA CYS A 55 -16.24 33.53 -6.62
C CYS A 55 -17.47 33.65 -5.70
N ILE A 56 -17.29 33.43 -4.41
CA ILE A 56 -18.37 33.54 -3.43
C ILE A 56 -18.74 35.01 -3.20
N CYS A 57 -17.75 35.90 -3.07
CA CYS A 57 -18.00 37.35 -3.04
C CYS A 57 -18.69 37.85 -4.32
N GLN A 58 -18.29 37.35 -5.49
CA GLN A 58 -18.87 37.75 -6.76
C GLN A 58 -20.32 37.27 -6.93
N ARG A 59 -20.64 36.05 -6.48
CA ARG A 59 -22.02 35.54 -6.44
C ARG A 59 -22.89 36.32 -5.46
N PHE A 60 -22.36 36.66 -4.29
CA PHE A 60 -23.05 37.47 -3.29
C PHE A 60 -23.32 38.90 -3.78
N LEU A 61 -22.34 39.54 -4.44
CA LEU A 61 -22.51 40.85 -5.08
C LEU A 61 -23.56 40.81 -6.20
N ALA A 62 -23.59 39.74 -7.01
CA ALA A 62 -24.60 39.57 -8.05
C ALA A 62 -26.03 39.38 -7.47
N ALA A 63 -26.16 38.59 -6.40
CA ALA A 63 -27.44 38.36 -5.72
C ALA A 63 -27.99 39.63 -5.03
N THR A 64 -27.10 40.43 -4.44
CA THR A 64 -27.46 41.70 -3.80
C THR A 64 -27.73 42.82 -4.82
N ALA A 65 -27.04 42.83 -5.96
CA ALA A 65 -27.33 43.76 -7.07
C ALA A 65 -28.75 43.58 -7.62
N GLY A 66 -29.23 42.34 -7.76
CA GLY A 66 -30.62 42.05 -8.18
C GLY A 66 -31.68 42.53 -7.18
N SER A 67 -31.32 42.60 -5.90
CA SER A 67 -32.20 43.05 -4.81
C SER A 67 -32.30 44.58 -4.72
N CYS A 68 -31.24 45.31 -5.10
CA CYS A 68 -31.23 46.78 -5.14
C CYS A 68 -31.95 47.38 -6.37
N SER A 69 -32.12 46.62 -7.46
CA SER A 69 -32.84 47.07 -8.66
C SER A 69 -34.32 47.42 -8.40
N HIS A 70 -34.95 46.86 -7.36
CA HIS A 70 -36.33 47.18 -7.00
C HIS A 70 -36.49 48.42 -6.11
N LEU A 71 -35.41 48.92 -5.50
CA LEU A 71 -35.41 50.15 -4.70
C LEU A 71 -35.06 51.40 -5.54
N ALA A 72 -34.43 51.22 -6.70
CA ALA A 72 -34.06 52.32 -7.59
C ALA A 72 -35.19 52.78 -8.54
N ALA A 73 -36.31 52.04 -8.63
CA ALA A 73 -37.45 52.40 -9.48
C ALA A 73 -38.41 53.45 -8.85
N GLY A 74 -38.00 54.10 -7.75
CA GLY A 74 -38.82 54.99 -6.94
C GLY A 74 -38.21 56.37 -6.66
N SER A 75 -37.33 56.91 -7.51
CA SER A 75 -37.10 58.37 -7.55
C SER A 75 -36.54 58.78 -8.93
N GLY A 76 -37.41 59.36 -9.76
CA GLY A 76 -36.99 59.93 -11.02
C GLY A 76 -36.31 61.28 -10.81
N THR A 77 -35.04 61.40 -11.17
CA THR A 77 -34.52 62.62 -11.82
C THR A 77 -33.58 62.23 -12.95
N LYS A 78 -33.69 62.98 -14.05
CA LYS A 78 -33.26 62.65 -15.42
C LYS A 78 -31.75 62.85 -15.65
N GLY A 79 -31.21 62.01 -16.54
CA GLY A 79 -29.95 62.22 -17.29
C GLY A 79 -29.44 60.88 -17.80
N GLY A 80 -29.85 60.42 -18.99
CA GLY A 80 -29.05 60.55 -20.22
C GLY A 80 -27.79 59.68 -20.12
N LEU A 81 -27.63 58.56 -20.81
CA LEU A 81 -27.51 58.46 -22.27
C LEU A 81 -27.33 56.97 -22.65
N LEU A 82 -27.96 56.55 -23.77
CA LEU A 82 -27.46 55.64 -24.82
C LEU A 82 -27.06 54.20 -24.39
N SER A 83 -27.45 53.10 -25.01
CA SER A 83 -28.14 52.81 -26.27
C SER A 83 -28.31 51.28 -26.37
N SER A 84 -29.43 50.83 -26.95
CA SER A 84 -29.65 49.70 -27.90
C SER A 84 -28.69 48.49 -27.85
N SER A 85 -29.07 47.22 -27.93
CA SER A 85 -30.22 46.52 -28.56
C SER A 85 -29.93 44.99 -28.36
N SER A 86 -30.81 44.00 -28.51
CA SER A 86 -31.77 43.69 -29.58
C SER A 86 -32.63 42.46 -29.19
N SER A 87 -33.88 42.44 -29.70
CA SER A 87 -34.67 41.28 -30.21
C SER A 87 -35.01 40.11 -29.27
N ALA A 88 -36.19 39.47 -29.30
CA ALA A 88 -37.44 39.57 -30.06
C ALA A 88 -38.48 38.74 -29.28
N GLY A 89 -39.76 39.12 -29.23
CA GLY A 89 -40.79 38.53 -30.10
C GLY A 89 -42.05 38.21 -29.30
N ALA A 90 -43.21 38.51 -29.87
CA ALA A 90 -44.52 38.67 -29.22
C ALA A 90 -45.44 37.44 -29.31
N GLY A 91 -46.47 37.36 -28.44
CA GLY A 91 -47.70 36.58 -28.68
C GLY A 91 -48.47 36.17 -27.41
N PRO A 92 -49.83 36.14 -27.38
CA PRO A 92 -50.60 36.60 -26.21
C PRO A 92 -51.28 35.53 -25.33
N VAL A 93 -51.72 36.01 -24.16
CA VAL A 93 -52.60 35.46 -23.11
C VAL A 93 -53.87 34.68 -23.57
N PRO A 94 -54.53 33.92 -22.66
CA PRO A 94 -55.70 34.50 -22.00
C PRO A 94 -55.79 34.29 -20.48
N SER A 95 -56.49 35.25 -19.89
CA SER A 95 -56.79 35.55 -18.50
C SER A 95 -57.74 34.55 -17.81
N SER A 96 -57.69 34.48 -16.47
CA SER A 96 -58.88 34.57 -15.61
C SER A 96 -58.54 34.75 -14.13
N PRO A 97 -59.48 35.32 -13.32
CA PRO A 97 -59.17 36.20 -12.21
C PRO A 97 -59.35 35.52 -10.85
N VAL A 98 -58.52 35.86 -9.87
CA VAL A 98 -58.83 35.57 -8.46
C VAL A 98 -58.54 36.78 -7.56
N SER A 99 -59.65 37.39 -7.14
CA SER A 99 -59.97 37.80 -5.78
C SER A 99 -58.91 38.52 -4.96
N SER A 100 -59.09 39.83 -4.90
CA SER A 100 -58.63 40.77 -3.89
C SER A 100 -58.72 40.18 -2.48
N SER A 101 -57.56 39.93 -1.85
CA SER A 101 -57.43 39.80 -0.40
C SER A 101 -56.45 40.86 0.07
N SER A 102 -56.99 41.83 0.80
CA SER A 102 -56.29 42.98 1.36
C SER A 102 -55.33 42.54 2.47
N HIS A 103 -54.17 41.99 2.10
CA HIS A 103 -53.05 41.91 3.04
C HIS A 103 -52.29 43.23 2.99
N ALA A 104 -52.27 43.93 4.13
CA ALA A 104 -51.46 45.12 4.32
C ALA A 104 -50.01 44.81 3.93
N MET A 105 -49.52 45.50 2.89
CA MET A 105 -48.14 45.43 2.45
C MET A 105 -47.24 45.85 3.62
N PRO A 106 -46.20 45.09 3.97
CA PRO A 106 -45.19 45.60 4.89
C PRO A 106 -44.58 46.86 4.26
N SER A 107 -44.48 47.93 5.06
CA SER A 107 -43.80 49.17 4.63
C SER A 107 -42.44 48.84 4.01
N ALA A 108 -42.00 49.60 3.00
CA ALA A 108 -40.69 49.42 2.36
C ALA A 108 -39.53 49.35 3.37
N ALA A 109 -39.69 49.99 4.54
CA ALA A 109 -38.77 49.85 5.66
C ALA A 109 -38.72 48.43 6.25
N GLY A 110 -39.86 47.73 6.38
CA GLY A 110 -39.95 46.37 6.90
C GLY A 110 -39.37 45.30 5.96
N LEU A 111 -39.57 45.44 4.64
CA LEU A 111 -38.96 44.54 3.64
C LEU A 111 -37.45 44.72 3.56
N ALA A 112 -36.95 45.95 3.66
CA ALA A 112 -35.52 46.22 3.76
C ALA A 112 -34.93 45.59 5.04
N THR A 113 -35.60 45.69 6.19
CA THR A 113 -35.12 45.08 7.44
C THR A 113 -35.13 43.55 7.41
N VAL A 114 -36.14 42.92 6.78
CA VAL A 114 -36.21 41.45 6.62
C VAL A 114 -35.15 40.94 5.64
N ALA A 115 -34.91 41.64 4.53
CA ALA A 115 -33.86 41.29 3.57
C ALA A 115 -32.46 41.45 4.18
N VAL A 116 -32.23 42.50 4.98
CA VAL A 116 -30.97 42.70 5.72
C VAL A 116 -30.78 41.62 6.79
N ALA A 117 -31.84 41.21 7.50
CA ALA A 117 -31.77 40.13 8.49
C ALA A 117 -31.51 38.75 7.86
N ALA A 118 -32.13 38.44 6.72
CA ALA A 118 -31.88 37.21 5.98
C ALA A 118 -30.43 37.15 5.45
N CYS A 119 -29.96 38.26 4.87
CA CYS A 119 -28.57 38.42 4.42
C CYS A 119 -27.56 38.32 5.58
N ALA A 120 -27.89 38.88 6.75
CA ALA A 120 -27.07 38.75 7.96
C ALA A 120 -27.00 37.29 8.45
N ASN A 121 -28.12 36.56 8.44
CA ASN A 121 -28.15 35.14 8.82
C ASN A 121 -27.34 34.27 7.85
N GLU A 122 -27.46 34.51 6.54
CA GLU A 122 -26.71 33.78 5.52
C GLU A 122 -25.20 34.06 5.60
N ALA A 123 -24.81 35.32 5.86
CA ALA A 123 -23.42 35.69 6.14
C ALA A 123 -22.86 35.02 7.41
N VAL A 124 -23.69 34.85 8.45
CA VAL A 124 -23.31 34.10 9.66
C VAL A 124 -23.13 32.61 9.36
N GLN A 125 -24.02 32.00 8.58
CA GLN A 125 -23.90 30.60 8.16
C GLN A 125 -22.63 30.36 7.33
N TYR A 126 -22.31 31.26 6.40
CA TYR A 126 -21.10 31.15 5.59
C TYR A 126 -19.82 31.31 6.44
N ARG A 127 -19.81 32.23 7.41
CA ARG A 127 -18.70 32.35 8.38
C ARG A 127 -18.52 31.10 9.22
N GLN A 128 -19.60 30.48 9.67
CA GLN A 128 -19.55 29.20 10.39
C GLN A 128 -18.96 28.09 9.51
N PHE A 129 -19.40 28.00 8.25
CA PHE A 129 -18.88 27.01 7.30
C PHE A 129 -17.38 27.21 7.01
N LEU A 130 -16.93 28.45 6.79
CA LEU A 130 -15.52 28.75 6.61
C LEU A 130 -14.69 28.37 7.84
N SER A 131 -15.17 28.69 9.04
CA SER A 131 -14.49 28.35 10.29
C SER A 131 -14.33 26.82 10.47
N ILE A 132 -15.36 26.03 10.13
CA ILE A 132 -15.30 24.57 10.17
C ILE A 132 -14.30 24.04 9.12
N SER A 133 -14.31 24.60 7.92
CA SER A 133 -13.42 24.21 6.83
C SER A 133 -11.96 24.52 7.16
N GLU A 134 -11.69 25.68 7.77
CA GLU A 134 -10.37 26.07 8.25
C GLU A 134 -9.86 25.13 9.35
N LEU A 135 -10.73 24.75 10.30
CA LEU A 135 -10.39 23.78 11.34
C LEU A 135 -10.05 22.41 10.75
N ALA A 136 -10.83 21.94 9.78
CA ALA A 136 -10.57 20.67 9.09
C ALA A 136 -9.24 20.70 8.33
N ARG A 137 -8.93 21.80 7.63
CA ARG A 137 -7.63 22.00 6.96
C ARG A 137 -6.48 21.95 7.97
N ASN A 138 -6.58 22.69 9.07
CA ASN A 138 -5.53 22.71 10.10
C ASN A 138 -5.32 21.31 10.71
N ARG A 139 -6.39 20.53 10.88
CA ARG A 139 -6.29 19.14 11.36
C ARG A 139 -5.54 18.25 10.37
N LEU A 140 -5.89 18.32 9.09
CA LEU A 140 -5.21 17.55 8.04
C LEU A 140 -3.75 17.95 7.90
N GLU A 141 -3.43 19.24 8.02
CA GLU A 141 -2.04 19.72 8.01
C GLU A 141 -1.23 19.18 9.21
N ALA A 142 -1.83 19.14 10.40
CA ALA A 142 -1.20 18.55 11.58
C ALA A 142 -0.98 17.04 11.44
N GLU A 143 -1.96 16.31 10.89
CA GLU A 143 -1.85 14.88 10.59
C GLU A 143 -0.77 14.63 9.52
N ASN A 144 -0.72 15.43 8.45
CA ASN A 144 0.28 15.31 7.41
C ASN A 144 1.69 15.60 7.95
N ALA A 145 1.86 16.65 8.76
CA ALA A 145 3.13 16.94 9.43
C ALA A 145 3.59 15.77 10.33
N THR A 146 2.65 15.16 11.05
CA THR A 146 2.93 13.98 11.88
C THR A 146 3.38 12.80 11.02
N LEU A 147 2.68 12.51 9.92
CA LEU A 147 3.07 11.43 9.00
C LEU A 147 4.42 11.69 8.33
N GLN A 148 4.70 12.93 7.92
CA GLN A 148 5.99 13.32 7.36
C GLN A 148 7.12 13.10 8.38
N GLN A 149 6.88 13.40 9.65
CA GLN A 149 7.84 13.10 10.71
C GLN A 149 8.07 11.59 10.84
N HIS A 150 7.02 10.77 10.80
CA HIS A 150 7.16 9.31 10.86
C HIS A 150 7.95 8.76 9.66
N VAL A 151 7.70 9.27 8.46
CA VAL A 151 8.46 8.89 7.26
C VAL A 151 9.94 9.28 7.41
N ALA A 152 10.23 10.48 7.91
CA ALA A 152 11.61 10.91 8.16
C ALA A 152 12.31 10.03 9.22
N ASP A 153 11.60 9.66 10.28
CA ASP A 153 12.11 8.79 11.35
C ASP A 153 12.42 7.39 10.82
N MET A 154 11.49 6.83 10.03
CA MET A 154 11.67 5.53 9.40
C MET A 154 12.80 5.55 8.37
N GLN A 155 12.96 6.64 7.61
CA GLN A 155 14.08 6.79 6.67
C GLN A 155 15.42 6.81 7.41
N ARG A 156 15.50 7.53 8.54
CA ARG A 156 16.70 7.51 9.41
C ARG A 156 17.04 6.11 9.91
N GLN A 157 16.02 5.31 10.27
CA GLN A 157 16.23 3.92 10.66
C GLN A 157 16.76 3.06 9.52
N VAL A 158 16.20 3.22 8.31
CA VAL A 158 16.69 2.51 7.11
C VAL A 158 18.14 2.87 6.82
N ASP A 159 18.48 4.15 6.85
CA ASP A 159 19.85 4.62 6.60
C ASP A 159 20.82 4.07 7.66
N GLN A 160 20.40 4.03 8.94
CA GLN A 160 21.18 3.45 10.03
C GLN A 160 21.41 1.95 9.83
N GLN A 161 20.36 1.19 9.48
CA GLN A 161 20.46 -0.24 9.22
C GLN A 161 21.35 -0.54 8.01
N GLN A 162 21.19 0.22 6.93
CA GLN A 162 22.04 0.11 5.74
C GLN A 162 23.51 0.39 6.08
N GLN A 163 23.79 1.40 6.90
CA GLN A 163 25.14 1.69 7.34
C GLN A 163 25.74 0.54 8.17
N GLN A 164 24.97 -0.03 9.10
CA GLN A 164 25.40 -1.22 9.85
C GLN A 164 25.71 -2.40 8.92
N LEU A 165 24.88 -2.66 7.91
CA LEU A 165 25.12 -3.72 6.93
C LEU A 165 26.39 -3.48 6.13
N ARG A 166 26.66 -2.24 5.69
CA ARG A 166 27.91 -1.89 4.98
C ARG A 166 29.15 -2.20 5.81
N VAL A 167 29.10 -1.93 7.12
CA VAL A 167 30.19 -2.24 8.06
C VAL A 167 30.39 -3.75 8.18
N LEU A 168 29.31 -4.51 8.40
CA LEU A 168 29.37 -5.98 8.48
C LEU A 168 29.85 -6.65 7.19
N GLN A 169 29.54 -6.05 6.03
CA GLN A 169 30.00 -6.50 4.71
C GLN A 169 31.44 -6.09 4.39
N ALA A 170 32.18 -5.52 5.35
CA ALA A 170 33.55 -5.06 5.19
C ALA A 170 33.74 -4.06 4.03
N ASN A 171 32.76 -3.17 3.80
CA ASN A 171 32.89 -2.13 2.80
C ASN A 171 34.03 -1.16 3.19
N PRO A 172 35.03 -0.92 2.32
CA PRO A 172 36.24 -0.18 2.67
C PRO A 172 35.95 1.27 3.10
N ALA A 173 34.99 1.94 2.46
CA ALA A 173 34.63 3.31 2.82
C ALA A 173 33.95 3.38 4.19
N ALA A 174 33.08 2.41 4.50
CA ALA A 174 32.40 2.35 5.80
C ALA A 174 33.38 2.02 6.93
N LEU A 175 34.32 1.08 6.71
CA LEU A 175 35.34 0.74 7.70
C LEU A 175 36.31 1.89 7.97
N SER A 176 36.65 2.69 6.95
CA SER A 176 37.54 3.84 7.11
C SER A 176 36.99 4.94 8.03
N ALA A 177 35.67 5.01 8.18
CA ALA A 177 34.99 5.95 9.05
C ALA A 177 34.85 5.44 10.51
N CYS A 178 35.13 4.16 10.76
CA CYS A 178 35.05 3.56 12.09
C CYS A 178 36.31 3.83 12.91
N SER A 179 36.12 3.98 14.22
CA SER A 179 37.20 4.00 15.19
C SER A 179 37.85 2.62 15.34
N ILE A 180 39.07 2.59 15.88
CA ILE A 180 39.81 1.34 16.14
C ILE A 180 39.00 0.41 17.07
N GLN A 181 38.33 0.95 18.10
CA GLN A 181 37.52 0.13 19.02
C GLN A 181 36.33 -0.54 18.31
N GLU A 182 35.65 0.19 17.42
CA GLU A 182 34.55 -0.36 16.61
C GLU A 182 35.05 -1.46 15.66
N LEU A 183 36.22 -1.26 15.05
CA LEU A 183 36.83 -2.25 14.18
C LEU A 183 37.26 -3.52 14.94
N THR A 184 37.81 -3.40 16.14
CA THR A 184 38.16 -4.56 16.99
C THR A 184 36.91 -5.32 17.44
N ALA A 185 35.83 -4.61 17.81
CA ALA A 185 34.55 -5.25 18.14
C ALA A 185 33.93 -5.97 16.94
N LEU A 186 34.04 -5.37 15.75
CA LEU A 186 33.60 -5.98 14.49
C LEU A 186 34.42 -7.23 14.17
N GLU A 187 35.74 -7.18 14.29
CA GLU A 187 36.63 -8.32 14.10
C GLU A 187 36.22 -9.51 14.97
N GLY A 188 36.02 -9.30 16.29
CA GLY A 188 35.54 -10.35 17.19
C GLY A 188 34.17 -10.92 16.78
N THR A 189 33.25 -10.06 16.32
CA THR A 189 31.93 -10.48 15.82
C THR A 189 32.04 -11.33 14.55
N LEU A 190 32.92 -10.95 13.62
CA LEU A 190 33.14 -11.68 12.38
C LEU A 190 33.86 -13.01 12.63
N GLU A 191 34.80 -13.06 13.57
CA GLU A 191 35.45 -14.31 13.96
C GLU A 191 34.46 -15.33 14.51
N THR A 192 33.60 -14.91 15.45
CA THR A 192 32.58 -15.79 16.04
C THR A 192 31.60 -16.26 14.97
N SER A 193 31.15 -15.35 14.11
CA SER A 193 30.26 -15.65 12.98
C SER A 193 30.89 -16.64 12.01
N THR A 194 32.17 -16.45 11.66
CA THR A 194 32.93 -17.34 10.76
C THR A 194 33.10 -18.72 11.37
N LYS A 195 33.42 -18.81 12.67
CA LYS A 195 33.51 -20.09 13.39
C LYS A 195 32.17 -20.83 13.37
N ALA A 196 31.07 -20.13 13.63
CA ALA A 196 29.72 -20.72 13.59
C ALA A 196 29.34 -21.22 12.19
N VAL A 197 29.57 -20.41 11.14
CA VAL A 197 29.30 -20.82 9.75
C VAL A 197 30.15 -22.04 9.37
N ARG A 198 31.44 -22.03 9.70
CA ARG A 198 32.35 -23.15 9.42
C ARG A 198 31.89 -24.44 10.09
N GLN A 199 31.40 -24.36 11.33
CA GLN A 199 30.86 -25.51 12.05
C GLN A 199 29.65 -26.11 11.31
N VAL A 200 28.70 -25.27 10.88
CA VAL A 200 27.52 -25.74 10.15
C VAL A 200 27.89 -26.34 8.80
N VAL A 201 28.82 -25.71 8.05
CA VAL A 201 29.31 -26.24 6.77
C VAL A 201 29.94 -27.61 6.96
N LEU A 202 30.80 -27.77 7.96
CA LEU A 202 31.46 -29.05 8.26
C LEU A 202 30.43 -30.12 8.65
N GLN A 203 29.46 -29.77 9.50
CA GLN A 203 28.40 -30.69 9.90
C GLN A 203 27.57 -31.16 8.71
N ARG A 204 27.19 -30.24 7.81
CA ARG A 204 26.45 -30.57 6.58
C ARG A 204 27.28 -31.44 5.65
N SER A 205 28.55 -31.11 5.43
CA SER A 205 29.46 -31.90 4.59
C SER A 205 29.62 -33.34 5.12
N ILE A 206 29.75 -33.52 6.43
CA ILE A 206 29.81 -34.86 7.04
C ILE A 206 28.50 -35.63 6.82
N ALA A 207 27.36 -34.98 7.05
CA ALA A 207 26.05 -35.62 6.86
C ALA A 207 25.82 -36.04 5.40
N GLU A 208 26.21 -35.20 4.44
CA GLU A 208 26.15 -35.50 3.01
C GLU A 208 27.04 -36.70 2.66
N TYR A 209 28.28 -36.73 3.15
CA TYR A 209 29.18 -37.85 2.94
C TYR A 209 28.63 -39.15 3.55
N GLN A 210 28.08 -39.09 4.76
CA GLN A 210 27.47 -40.25 5.42
C GLN A 210 26.24 -40.76 4.67
N ALA A 211 25.39 -39.85 4.16
CA ALA A 211 24.22 -40.22 3.37
C ALA A 211 24.64 -40.89 2.04
N GLN A 212 25.64 -40.34 1.36
CA GLN A 212 26.20 -40.93 0.14
C GLN A 212 26.84 -42.30 0.42
N ALA A 213 27.63 -42.42 1.48
CA ALA A 213 28.25 -43.68 1.88
C ALA A 213 27.21 -44.74 2.25
N SER A 214 26.12 -44.35 2.92
CA SER A 214 24.99 -45.25 3.23
C SER A 214 24.30 -45.71 1.94
N ALA A 215 24.00 -44.79 1.03
CA ALA A 215 23.38 -45.11 -0.26
C ALA A 215 24.26 -46.04 -1.11
N GLU A 216 25.57 -45.78 -1.19
CA GLU A 216 26.54 -46.66 -1.85
C GLU A 216 26.58 -48.03 -1.17
N SER A 217 26.59 -48.03 0.17
CA SER A 217 26.58 -49.25 0.97
C SER A 217 25.29 -50.05 0.79
N GLN A 218 24.22 -49.53 0.20
CA GLN A 218 23.00 -50.28 -0.15
C GLN A 218 22.98 -50.80 -1.60
N ARG A 219 23.98 -50.44 -2.43
CA ARG A 219 24.07 -50.90 -3.82
C ARG A 219 24.57 -52.34 -3.91
N CYS A 220 24.22 -53.00 -5.01
CA CYS A 220 24.66 -54.35 -5.30
C CYS A 220 26.14 -54.35 -5.62
N ALA A 221 26.94 -55.13 -4.89
CA ALA A 221 28.38 -55.23 -5.13
C ALA A 221 28.76 -55.87 -6.48
N VAL A 222 27.80 -56.41 -7.23
CA VAL A 222 28.03 -57.01 -8.56
C VAL A 222 27.96 -55.95 -9.65
N CYS A 223 26.94 -55.07 -9.67
CA CYS A 223 26.80 -54.03 -10.68
C CYS A 223 27.11 -52.61 -10.20
N MET A 224 27.21 -52.39 -8.88
CA MET A 224 27.44 -51.07 -8.23
C MET A 224 26.40 -49.99 -8.56
N GLU A 225 25.27 -50.37 -9.17
CA GLU A 225 24.24 -49.44 -9.62
C GLU A 225 22.93 -49.62 -8.83
N ALA A 226 22.35 -50.82 -8.88
CA ALA A 226 21.02 -51.08 -8.34
C ALA A 226 21.05 -51.46 -6.84
N PRO A 227 20.02 -51.08 -6.05
CA PRO A 227 19.94 -51.45 -4.63
C PRO A 227 19.83 -52.97 -4.44
N ARG A 228 20.32 -53.45 -3.31
CA ARG A 228 20.19 -54.86 -2.92
C ARG A 228 18.75 -55.17 -2.53
N ARG A 229 18.06 -55.90 -3.39
CA ARG A 229 16.65 -56.29 -3.23
C ARG A 229 16.43 -57.80 -3.24
N LEU A 230 17.51 -58.57 -3.26
CA LEU A 230 17.47 -60.02 -3.31
C LEU A 230 18.48 -60.60 -2.32
N ALA A 231 18.04 -61.49 -1.44
CA ALA A 231 18.90 -62.28 -0.57
C ALA A 231 18.93 -63.74 -1.04
N PHE A 232 20.09 -64.37 -1.00
CA PHE A 232 20.23 -65.81 -1.20
C PHE A 232 20.02 -66.56 0.11
N GLN A 233 19.80 -67.87 0.04
CA GLN A 233 19.67 -68.72 1.22
C GLN A 233 20.90 -68.68 2.15
N CYS A 234 22.09 -68.37 1.62
CA CYS A 234 23.30 -68.17 2.40
C CYS A 234 23.37 -66.79 3.11
N GLY A 235 22.33 -65.95 2.98
CA GLY A 235 22.23 -64.63 3.61
C GLY A 235 22.83 -63.47 2.81
N HIS A 236 23.66 -63.75 1.79
CA HIS A 236 24.26 -62.71 0.96
C HIS A 236 23.26 -62.08 -0.01
N GLN A 237 23.49 -60.81 -0.37
CA GLN A 237 22.51 -59.99 -1.07
C GLN A 237 23.01 -59.43 -2.40
N THR A 238 22.12 -59.32 -3.39
CA THR A 238 22.36 -58.70 -4.70
C THR A 238 21.12 -57.92 -5.17
N CYS A 239 21.21 -57.20 -6.30
CA CYS A 239 20.01 -56.67 -6.96
C CYS A 239 19.32 -57.78 -7.75
N ASN A 240 18.04 -57.58 -8.12
CA ASN A 240 17.26 -58.57 -8.87
C ASN A 240 17.95 -58.99 -10.19
N ASN A 241 18.41 -58.01 -10.98
CA ASN A 241 19.03 -58.26 -12.28
C ASN A 241 20.32 -59.09 -12.20
N CYS A 242 21.18 -58.82 -11.21
CA CYS A 242 22.40 -59.61 -11.02
C CYS A 242 22.07 -60.98 -10.44
N GLY A 243 21.19 -61.02 -9.44
CA GLY A 243 20.77 -62.24 -8.77
C GLY A 243 20.13 -63.26 -9.71
N ASP A 244 19.40 -62.82 -10.74
CA ASP A 244 18.79 -63.69 -11.75
C ASP A 244 19.81 -64.38 -12.67
N LYS A 245 20.96 -63.73 -12.92
CA LYS A 245 22.01 -64.20 -13.85
C LYS A 245 23.03 -65.16 -13.21
N ILE A 246 22.98 -65.35 -11.90
CA ILE A 246 23.97 -66.15 -11.15
C ILE A 246 23.34 -67.37 -10.49
N THR A 247 24.09 -68.47 -10.49
CA THR A 247 23.70 -69.79 -9.93
C THR A 247 24.50 -70.16 -8.68
N SER A 248 25.63 -69.49 -8.42
CA SER A 248 26.43 -69.60 -7.20
C SER A 248 26.64 -68.21 -6.60
N CYS A 249 26.66 -68.13 -5.27
CA CYS A 249 26.79 -66.86 -4.55
C CYS A 249 28.18 -66.23 -4.81
N PRO A 250 28.26 -64.96 -5.26
CA PRO A 250 29.55 -64.32 -5.57
C PRO A 250 30.40 -64.04 -4.33
N PHE A 251 29.83 -64.14 -3.14
CA PHE A 251 30.51 -63.83 -1.87
C PHE A 251 31.04 -65.09 -1.17
N CYS A 252 30.23 -66.14 -1.05
CA CYS A 252 30.60 -67.38 -0.35
C CYS A 252 30.70 -68.63 -1.23
N ARG A 253 30.42 -68.50 -2.55
CA ARG A 253 30.53 -69.57 -3.56
C ARG A 253 29.59 -70.77 -3.37
N GLN A 254 28.64 -70.68 -2.44
CA GLN A 254 27.61 -71.71 -2.25
C GLN A 254 26.58 -71.66 -3.40
N ASP A 255 26.15 -72.83 -3.87
CA ASP A 255 25.11 -72.94 -4.91
C ASP A 255 23.80 -72.32 -4.44
N ILE A 256 23.12 -71.58 -5.31
CA ILE A 256 21.89 -70.84 -5.01
C ILE A 256 20.67 -71.75 -5.25
N THR A 257 19.98 -72.13 -4.17
CA THR A 257 18.78 -72.97 -4.16
C THR A 257 17.52 -72.15 -3.89
N ALA A 258 17.63 -70.97 -3.28
CA ALA A 258 16.53 -70.04 -3.06
C ALA A 258 16.98 -68.58 -3.21
N LYS A 259 16.07 -67.76 -3.77
CA LYS A 259 16.23 -66.31 -3.96
C LYS A 259 15.03 -65.62 -3.30
N ILE A 260 15.29 -64.87 -2.24
CA ILE A 260 14.28 -64.20 -1.42
C ILE A 260 14.26 -62.72 -1.80
N ARG A 261 13.11 -62.20 -2.21
CA ARG A 261 12.96 -60.76 -2.48
C ARG A 261 12.85 -60.00 -1.17
N LEU A 262 13.67 -58.97 -1.03
CA LEU A 262 13.63 -58.03 0.08
C LEU A 262 12.68 -56.90 -0.29
N PHE A 263 11.76 -56.58 0.61
CA PHE A 263 10.87 -55.43 0.51
C PHE A 263 11.26 -54.46 1.63
N GLU A 264 11.51 -53.21 1.28
CA GLU A 264 11.58 -52.09 2.22
C GLU A 264 10.19 -51.48 2.39
#